data_AF-A0A317HAI4-F1
#
_entry.id   AF-A0A317HAI4-F1
#
_cell.length_a   1.000
_cell.length_b   1.000
_cell.length_c   1.000
_cell.angle_alpha   90.00
_cell.angle_beta   90.00
_cell.angle_gamma   90.00
#
_symmetry.space_group_name_H-M   'P 1'
#
loop_
_entity.id
_entity.type
_entity.pdbx_description
1 polymer ?
#
loop_
_entity_poly.entity_id
_entity_poly.type
_entity_poly.pdbx_seq_one_letter_code
_entity_poly.pdbx_strand_id
1 'polypeptide(L)'
;MVELTLARALHVLGVVLWIGGVAMVTTVLLPATRRLKSAEERVTFFERVEAGFARQARWTTLLTGGSGFYLAYVLDAWDRFRQPSFWWMHAMVAVWALFTLMLFVLEPVWLHRWFEASARREPERTFALIQRLHWFLLTISLITVFGAVFGSHGGWQD
;
A
#
# COMPACT_ATOMS: atom_id res chain seq x y z
N MET A 1 21.71 -16.58 10.20
CA MET A 1 21.51 -16.98 8.79
C MET A 1 20.04 -17.33 8.51
N VAL A 2 19.47 -18.37 9.14
CA VAL A 2 18.07 -18.78 8.93
C VAL A 2 17.07 -17.68 9.31
N GLU A 3 17.26 -17.02 10.45
CA GLU A 3 16.37 -15.95 10.93
C GLU A 3 16.33 -14.74 9.97
N LEU A 4 17.48 -14.35 9.43
CA LEU A 4 17.59 -13.26 8.46
C LEU A 4 16.86 -13.60 7.16
N THR A 5 17.05 -14.81 6.65
CA THR A 5 16.37 -15.30 5.44
C THR A 5 14.86 -15.38 5.66
N LEU A 6 14.43 -15.87 6.83
CA LEU A 6 13.01 -15.95 7.19
C LEU A 6 12.38 -14.56 7.28
N ALA A 7 13.03 -13.60 7.95
CA ALA A 7 12.55 -12.22 8.02
C ALA A 7 12.44 -11.58 6.63
N ARG A 8 13.42 -11.82 5.74
CA ARG A 8 13.35 -11.34 4.34
C ARG A 8 12.21 -12.00 3.58
N ALA A 9 12.00 -13.31 3.73
CA ALA A 9 10.90 -14.01 3.10
C ALA A 9 9.55 -13.48 3.56
N LEU A 10 9.37 -13.28 4.87
CA LEU A 10 8.16 -12.68 5.44
C LEU A 10 7.94 -11.25 4.95
N HIS A 11 9.01 -10.45 4.85
CA HIS A 11 8.93 -9.11 4.31
C HIS A 11 8.45 -9.10 2.87
N VAL A 12 9.05 -9.90 1.99
CA VAL A 12 8.66 -10.01 0.58
C VAL A 12 7.23 -10.54 0.44
N LEU A 13 6.84 -11.57 1.21
CA LEU A 13 5.47 -12.07 1.22
C LEU A 13 4.47 -10.99 1.64
N GLY A 14 4.80 -10.20 2.66
CA GLY A 14 4.03 -9.04 3.09
C GLY A 14 3.84 -8.03 1.96
N VAL A 15 4.93 -7.63 1.28
CA VAL A 15 4.91 -6.72 0.14
C VAL A 15 4.03 -7.25 -0.99
N VAL A 16 4.16 -8.54 -1.35
CA VAL A 16 3.37 -9.15 -2.43
C VAL A 16 1.88 -9.13 -2.10
N LEU A 17 1.49 -9.57 -0.91
CA LEU A 17 0.08 -9.61 -0.51
C LEU A 17 -0.52 -8.21 -0.32
N TRP A 18 0.29 -7.25 0.10
CA TRP A 18 -0.13 -5.87 0.30
C TRP A 18 -0.21 -5.09 -1.02
N ILE A 19 0.92 -4.89 -1.70
CA ILE A 19 1.00 -4.08 -2.93
C ILE A 19 0.31 -4.79 -4.10
N GLY A 20 0.38 -6.12 -4.17
CA GLY A 20 -0.40 -6.89 -5.14
C GLY A 20 -1.91 -6.74 -4.91
N GLY A 21 -2.34 -6.65 -3.66
CA GLY A 21 -3.70 -6.30 -3.30
C GLY A 21 -4.11 -4.91 -3.79
N VAL A 22 -3.27 -3.90 -3.55
CA VAL A 22 -3.49 -2.52 -4.06
C VAL A 22 -3.56 -2.50 -5.59
N ALA A 23 -2.70 -3.26 -6.27
CA ALA A 23 -2.72 -3.40 -7.72
C ALA A 23 -4.04 -3.99 -8.21
N MET A 24 -4.52 -5.08 -7.58
CA MET A 24 -5.82 -5.69 -7.90
C MET A 24 -6.97 -4.69 -7.70
N VAL A 25 -7.00 -3.96 -6.60
CA VAL A 25 -8.04 -2.94 -6.35
C VAL A 25 -8.02 -1.86 -7.44
N THR A 26 -6.83 -1.35 -7.76
CA THR A 26 -6.64 -0.24 -8.70
C THR A 26 -7.01 -0.61 -10.14
N THR A 27 -6.57 -1.80 -10.58
CA THR A 27 -6.61 -2.21 -11.99
C THR A 27 -7.81 -3.07 -12.34
N VAL A 28 -8.41 -3.74 -11.36
CA VAL A 28 -9.52 -4.67 -11.58
C VAL A 28 -10.78 -4.21 -10.84
N LEU A 29 -10.72 -4.07 -9.51
CA LEU A 29 -11.92 -3.85 -8.70
C LEU A 29 -12.58 -2.49 -8.97
N LEU A 30 -11.80 -1.41 -8.96
CA LEU A 30 -12.33 -0.05 -9.18
C LEU A 30 -12.90 0.11 -10.60
N PRO A 31 -12.22 -0.33 -11.68
CA PRO A 31 -12.81 -0.35 -13.02
C PRO A 31 -14.07 -1.21 -13.13
N ALA A 32 -14.10 -2.39 -12.51
CA ALA A 32 -15.27 -3.27 -12.50
C ALA A 32 -16.45 -2.60 -11.80
N THR A 33 -16.22 -1.99 -10.65
CA THR A 33 -17.23 -1.25 -9.89
C THR A 33 -17.82 -0.13 -10.73
N ARG A 34 -17.01 0.67 -11.42
CA ARG A 34 -17.50 1.76 -12.29
C ARG A 34 -18.42 1.31 -13.42
N ARG A 35 -18.39 0.04 -13.83
CA ARG A 35 -19.25 -0.52 -14.89
C ARG A 35 -20.64 -0.94 -14.39
N LEU A 36 -20.89 -0.95 -13.09
CA LEU A 36 -22.21 -1.26 -12.52
C LEU A 36 -23.24 -0.19 -12.87
N LYS A 37 -24.51 -0.59 -12.97
CA LYS A 37 -25.57 0.22 -13.62
C LYS A 37 -26.00 1.40 -12.75
N SER A 38 -26.18 1.20 -11.44
CA SER A 38 -26.61 2.25 -10.52
C SER A 38 -25.50 2.67 -9.58
N ALA A 39 -25.54 3.92 -9.12
CA ALA A 39 -24.60 4.42 -8.11
C ALA A 39 -24.70 3.66 -6.78
N GLU A 40 -25.90 3.26 -6.39
CA GLU A 40 -26.14 2.49 -5.16
C GLU A 40 -25.53 1.09 -5.24
N GLU A 41 -25.63 0.44 -6.39
CA GLU A 41 -25.00 -0.85 -6.66
C GLU A 41 -23.46 -0.75 -6.57
N ARG A 42 -22.89 0.35 -7.08
CA ARG A 42 -21.44 0.64 -6.99
C ARG A 42 -20.96 0.75 -5.54
N VAL A 43 -21.67 1.54 -4.73
CA VAL A 43 -21.33 1.77 -3.32
C VAL A 43 -21.44 0.47 -2.52
N THR A 44 -22.57 -0.22 -2.64
CA THR A 44 -22.84 -1.48 -1.93
C THR A 44 -21.82 -2.56 -2.29
N PHE A 45 -21.47 -2.69 -3.57
CA PHE A 45 -20.48 -3.65 -4.02
C PHE A 45 -19.08 -3.32 -3.48
N PHE A 46 -18.68 -2.05 -3.56
CA PHE A 46 -17.38 -1.60 -3.07
C PHE A 46 -17.22 -1.83 -1.57
N GLU A 47 -18.19 -1.42 -0.76
CA GLU A 47 -18.15 -1.58 0.71
C GLU A 47 -17.99 -3.05 1.14
N ARG A 48 -18.70 -3.97 0.46
CA ARG A 48 -18.60 -5.41 0.75
C ARG A 48 -17.20 -5.97 0.50
N VAL A 49 -16.56 -5.55 -0.60
CA VAL A 49 -15.21 -6.02 -0.93
C VAL A 49 -14.15 -5.29 -0.09
N GLU A 50 -14.34 -4.00 0.14
CA GLU A 50 -13.45 -3.15 0.93
C GLU A 50 -13.28 -3.68 2.36
N ALA A 51 -14.36 -4.11 3.03
CA ALA A 51 -14.27 -4.61 4.40
C ALA A 51 -13.33 -5.82 4.55
N GLY A 52 -13.37 -6.75 3.59
CA GLY A 52 -12.46 -7.89 3.54
C GLY A 52 -11.02 -7.47 3.20
N PHE A 53 -10.89 -6.62 2.18
CA PHE A 53 -9.60 -6.14 1.71
C PHE A 53 -8.86 -5.29 2.77
N ALA A 54 -9.56 -4.38 3.46
CA ALA A 54 -8.98 -3.50 4.47
C ALA A 54 -8.39 -4.31 5.63
N ARG A 55 -9.03 -5.42 6.03
CA ARG A 55 -8.47 -6.32 7.05
C ARG A 55 -7.16 -6.97 6.58
N GLN A 56 -7.15 -7.51 5.36
CA GLN A 56 -5.93 -8.09 4.78
C GLN A 56 -4.82 -7.04 4.68
N ALA A 57 -5.13 -5.86 4.12
CA ALA A 57 -4.19 -4.77 3.92
C ALA A 57 -3.56 -4.29 5.23
N ARG A 58 -4.33 -4.18 6.31
CA ARG A 58 -3.80 -3.84 7.65
C ARG A 58 -2.78 -4.87 8.13
N TRP A 59 -3.12 -6.16 8.09
CA TRP A 59 -2.21 -7.22 8.55
C TRP A 59 -0.94 -7.29 7.71
N THR A 60 -1.04 -7.20 6.39
CA THR A 60 0.11 -7.28 5.50
C THR A 60 0.97 -6.01 5.56
N THR A 61 0.39 -4.84 5.80
CA THR A 61 1.13 -3.58 6.07
C THR A 61 1.95 -3.69 7.36
N LEU A 62 1.35 -4.22 8.44
CA LEU A 62 2.06 -4.42 9.71
C LEU A 62 3.15 -5.49 9.59
N LEU A 63 2.88 -6.61 8.92
CA LEU A 63 3.87 -7.65 8.67
C LEU A 63 5.07 -7.09 7.89
N THR A 64 4.80 -6.33 6.83
CA THR A 64 5.84 -5.71 5.98
C THR A 64 6.67 -4.72 6.78
N GLY A 65 6.02 -3.82 7.52
CA GLY A 65 6.70 -2.84 8.38
C GLY A 65 7.55 -3.51 9.46
N GLY A 66 6.95 -4.41 10.24
CA GLY A 66 7.63 -5.10 11.35
C GLY A 66 8.84 -5.91 10.88
N SER A 67 8.69 -6.70 9.81
CA SER A 67 9.81 -7.43 9.22
C SER A 67 10.86 -6.49 8.60
N GLY A 68 10.45 -5.38 7.98
CA GLY A 68 11.36 -4.39 7.40
C GLY A 68 12.21 -3.67 8.45
N PHE A 69 11.60 -3.21 9.54
CA PHE A 69 12.31 -2.59 10.66
C PHE A 69 13.23 -3.59 11.38
N TYR A 70 12.79 -4.84 11.54
CA TYR A 70 13.64 -5.90 12.07
C TYR A 70 14.87 -6.14 11.17
N LEU A 71 14.69 -6.19 9.85
CA LEU A 71 15.81 -6.31 8.91
C LEU A 71 16.75 -5.11 8.98
N ALA A 72 16.23 -3.89 9.11
CA ALA A 72 17.05 -2.69 9.25
C ALA A 72 17.90 -2.73 10.53
N TYR A 73 17.33 -3.21 11.63
CA TYR A 73 18.04 -3.41 12.90
C TYR A 73 19.12 -4.48 12.81
N VAL A 74 18.78 -5.69 12.34
CA VAL A 74 19.72 -6.83 12.30
C VAL A 74 20.87 -6.62 11.29
N LEU A 75 20.62 -5.88 10.21
CA LEU A 75 21.64 -5.55 9.20
C LEU A 75 22.45 -4.30 9.54
N ASP A 76 22.20 -3.68 10.70
CA ASP A 76 22.77 -2.38 11.09
C ASP A 76 22.67 -1.34 9.95
N ALA A 77 21.49 -1.29 9.32
CA ALA A 77 21.28 -0.56 8.08
C ALA A 77 20.90 0.91 8.32
N TRP A 78 20.84 1.37 9.57
CA TRP A 78 20.37 2.72 9.92
C TRP A 78 21.22 3.82 9.33
N ASP A 79 22.54 3.61 9.24
CA ASP A 79 23.46 4.59 8.65
C ASP A 79 23.22 4.82 7.15
N ARG A 80 22.56 3.88 6.45
CA ARG A 80 22.20 4.04 5.04
C ARG A 80 21.17 5.15 4.82
N PHE A 81 20.33 5.46 5.81
CA PHE A 81 19.41 6.60 5.73
C PHE A 81 20.12 7.96 5.73
N ARG A 82 21.44 8.03 5.95
CA ARG A 82 22.22 9.27 5.79
C ARG A 82 22.79 9.44 4.38
N GLN A 83 22.65 8.43 3.52
CA GLN A 83 23.29 8.37 2.22
C GLN A 83 22.26 8.50 1.08
N PRO A 84 22.40 9.47 0.18
CA PRO A 84 21.44 9.68 -0.92
C PRO A 84 21.26 8.48 -1.87
N SER A 85 22.30 7.64 -2.03
CA SER A 85 22.25 6.41 -2.84
C SER A 85 21.24 5.38 -2.33
N PHE A 86 20.78 5.52 -1.08
CA PHE A 86 19.77 4.67 -0.46
C PHE A 86 18.39 5.35 -0.38
N TRP A 87 18.07 6.29 -1.28
CA TRP A 87 16.76 6.96 -1.39
C TRP A 87 15.58 5.98 -1.34
N TRP A 88 15.74 4.77 -1.89
CA TRP A 88 14.72 3.72 -1.90
C TRP A 88 14.36 3.21 -0.49
N MET A 89 15.28 3.26 0.49
CA MET A 89 14.97 2.97 1.89
C MET A 89 14.06 4.04 2.50
N HIS A 90 14.29 5.31 2.15
CA HIS A 90 13.38 6.40 2.53
C HIS A 90 12.01 6.24 1.89
N ALA A 91 11.97 5.86 0.61
CA ALA A 91 10.74 5.60 -0.11
C ALA A 91 9.94 4.43 0.52
N MET A 92 10.60 3.33 0.92
CA MET A 92 9.95 2.23 1.64
C MET A 92 9.25 2.71 2.91
N VAL A 93 9.96 3.47 3.76
CA VAL A 93 9.40 3.99 5.02
C VAL A 93 8.29 4.99 4.75
N ALA A 94 8.45 5.88 3.77
CA ALA A 94 7.44 6.88 3.41
C ALA A 94 6.15 6.24 2.88
N VAL A 95 6.24 5.27 1.98
CA VAL A 95 5.09 4.51 1.48
C VAL A 95 4.43 3.74 2.62
N TRP A 96 5.21 3.03 3.44
CA TRP A 96 4.70 2.34 4.61
C TRP A 96 3.96 3.27 5.59
N ALA A 97 4.53 4.43 5.90
CA ALA A 97 3.93 5.41 6.77
C ALA A 97 2.64 6.00 6.18
N LEU A 98 2.63 6.31 4.88
CA LEU A 98 1.46 6.82 4.17
C LEU A 98 0.28 5.85 4.25
N PHE A 99 0.51 4.57 3.96
CA PHE A 99 -0.53 3.55 4.07
C PHE A 99 -0.93 3.26 5.52
N THR A 100 0.03 3.29 6.46
CA THR A 100 -0.27 3.13 7.88
C THR A 100 -1.20 4.24 8.35
N LEU A 101 -0.90 5.49 8.01
CA LEU A 101 -1.77 6.63 8.30
C LEU A 101 -3.15 6.45 7.64
N MET A 102 -3.19 6.02 6.38
CA MET A 102 -4.45 5.82 5.66
C MET A 102 -5.33 4.75 6.31
N LEU A 103 -4.78 3.57 6.65
CA LEU A 103 -5.54 2.40 7.12
C LEU A 103 -5.85 2.41 8.62
N PHE A 104 -5.00 3.02 9.44
CA PHE A 104 -5.11 2.98 10.89
C PHE A 104 -5.58 4.31 11.51
N VAL A 105 -5.50 5.41 10.77
CA VAL A 105 -5.92 6.73 11.27
C VAL A 105 -7.04 7.30 10.39
N LEU A 106 -6.80 7.50 9.10
CA LEU A 106 -7.76 8.18 8.24
C LEU A 106 -9.02 7.34 7.99
N GLU A 107 -8.87 6.04 7.73
CA GLU A 107 -10.00 5.12 7.50
C GLU A 107 -10.99 5.09 8.68
N PRO A 108 -10.58 4.72 9.92
CA PRO A 108 -11.51 4.62 11.03
C PRO A 108 -12.08 5.98 11.48
N VAL A 109 -11.31 7.06 11.37
CA VAL A 109 -11.71 8.37 11.90
C VAL A 109 -12.57 9.15 10.90
N TRP A 110 -12.28 9.05 9.59
CA TRP A 110 -12.84 9.97 8.61
C TRP A 110 -13.26 9.35 7.28
N LEU A 111 -12.39 8.57 6.60
CA LEU A 111 -12.63 8.17 5.21
C LEU A 111 -13.88 7.33 5.03
N HIS A 112 -14.19 6.42 5.97
CA HIS A 112 -15.37 5.57 5.86
C HIS A 112 -16.66 6.40 5.84
N ARG A 113 -16.84 7.29 6.81
CA ARG A 113 -18.02 8.18 6.89
C ARG A 113 -18.08 9.19 5.75
N TRP A 114 -16.91 9.74 5.37
CA TRP A 114 -16.82 10.68 4.25
C TRP A 114 -17.17 10.01 2.93
N PHE A 115 -16.74 8.77 2.71
CA PHE A 115 -17.05 8.00 1.51
C PHE A 115 -18.54 7.73 1.42
N GLU A 116 -19.19 7.22 2.47
CA GLU A 116 -20.64 6.97 2.47
C GLU A 116 -21.43 8.24 2.14
N ALA A 117 -21.08 9.35 2.80
CA ALA A 117 -21.76 10.63 2.59
C ALA A 117 -21.53 11.21 1.19
N SER A 118 -20.30 11.13 0.68
CA SER A 118 -19.92 11.70 -0.62
C SER A 118 -20.38 10.82 -1.77
N ALA A 119 -20.37 9.50 -1.62
CA ALA A 119 -20.81 8.57 -2.64
C ALA A 119 -22.34 8.58 -2.83
N ARG A 120 -23.10 8.94 -1.79
CA ARG A 120 -24.56 9.18 -1.91
C ARG A 120 -24.89 10.49 -2.63
N ARG A 121 -24.05 11.53 -2.48
CA ARG A 121 -24.28 12.85 -3.09
C ARG A 121 -23.73 12.93 -4.51
N GLU A 122 -22.47 12.54 -4.68
CA GLU A 122 -21.70 12.67 -5.93
C GLU A 122 -20.88 11.39 -6.20
N PRO A 123 -21.54 10.26 -6.51
CA PRO A 123 -20.89 8.96 -6.65
C PRO A 123 -19.77 8.96 -7.69
N GLU A 124 -20.01 9.53 -8.87
CA GLU A 124 -19.04 9.50 -9.97
C GLU A 124 -17.74 10.24 -9.62
N ARG A 125 -17.85 11.42 -9.01
CA ARG A 125 -16.68 12.21 -8.59
C ARG A 125 -15.93 11.51 -7.46
N THR A 126 -16.66 10.92 -6.50
CA THR A 126 -16.07 10.17 -5.38
C THR A 126 -15.26 8.98 -5.87
N PHE A 127 -15.83 8.14 -6.74
CA PHE A 127 -15.12 6.99 -7.32
C PHE A 127 -13.93 7.41 -8.20
N ALA A 128 -14.04 8.52 -8.95
CA ALA A 128 -12.92 9.04 -9.73
C ALA A 128 -11.76 9.51 -8.84
N LEU A 129 -12.05 10.15 -7.69
CA LEU A 129 -11.03 10.56 -6.73
C LEU A 129 -10.33 9.35 -6.11
N ILE A 130 -11.09 8.36 -5.64
CA ILE A 130 -10.55 7.12 -5.06
C ILE A 130 -9.66 6.40 -6.06
N GLN A 131 -10.09 6.33 -7.32
CA GLN A 131 -9.29 5.71 -8.38
C GLN A 131 -7.99 6.46 -8.64
N ARG A 132 -8.00 7.80 -8.69
CA ARG A 132 -6.78 8.60 -8.84
C ARG A 132 -5.82 8.40 -7.67
N LEU A 133 -6.35 8.38 -6.44
CA LEU A 133 -5.57 8.12 -5.24
C LEU A 133 -4.92 6.73 -5.30
N HIS A 134 -5.68 5.69 -5.65
CA HIS A 134 -5.17 4.33 -5.75
C HIS A 134 -4.10 4.19 -6.84
N TRP A 135 -4.28 4.83 -8.00
CA TRP A 135 -3.25 4.90 -9.02
C TRP A 135 -1.98 5.58 -8.53
N PHE A 136 -2.10 6.72 -7.87
CA PHE A 136 -0.96 7.42 -7.28
C PHE A 136 -0.21 6.52 -6.29
N LEU A 137 -0.94 5.93 -5.33
CA LEU A 137 -0.38 5.02 -4.33
C LEU A 137 0.29 3.79 -4.95
N LEU A 138 -0.33 3.20 -5.97
CA LEU A 138 0.25 2.07 -6.69
C LEU A 138 1.53 2.48 -7.41
N THR A 139 1.52 3.59 -8.14
CA THR A 139 2.69 4.07 -8.90
C THR A 139 3.89 4.31 -7.98
N ILE A 140 3.72 5.06 -6.88
CA ILE A 140 4.83 5.31 -5.95
C ILE A 140 5.31 4.01 -5.29
N SER A 141 4.41 3.06 -5.03
CA SER A 141 4.77 1.76 -4.46
C SER A 141 5.59 0.92 -5.44
N LEU A 142 5.20 0.89 -6.72
CA LEU A 142 5.94 0.17 -7.76
C LEU A 142 7.33 0.77 -8.00
N ILE A 143 7.45 2.10 -8.02
CA ILE A 143 8.75 2.78 -8.08
C ILE A 143 9.62 2.40 -6.88
N THR A 144 9.02 2.36 -5.69
CA THR A 144 9.72 1.98 -4.45
C THR A 144 10.18 0.52 -4.50
N VAL A 145 9.34 -0.41 -4.93
CA VAL A 145 9.69 -1.83 -5.09
C VAL A 145 10.80 -2.00 -6.13
N PHE A 146 10.72 -1.30 -7.27
CA PHE A 146 11.76 -1.31 -8.28
C PHE A 146 13.10 -0.80 -7.71
N GLY A 147 13.08 0.38 -7.09
CA GLY A 147 14.28 1.00 -6.51
C GLY A 147 14.90 0.14 -5.40
N ALA A 148 14.07 -0.52 -4.60
CA ALA A 148 14.46 -1.45 -3.56
C ALA A 148 15.18 -2.69 -4.11
N VAL A 149 14.58 -3.36 -5.10
CA VAL A 149 15.16 -4.56 -5.71
C VAL A 149 16.47 -4.17 -6.40
N PHE A 150 16.43 -3.18 -7.29
CA PHE A 150 17.61 -2.73 -8.04
C PHE A 150 18.73 -2.25 -7.10
N GLY A 151 18.38 -1.49 -6.06
CA GLY A 151 19.34 -0.99 -5.07
C GLY A 151 19.93 -2.07 -4.17
N SER A 152 19.14 -3.08 -3.79
CA SER A 152 19.63 -4.22 -3.01
C SER A 152 20.63 -5.09 -3.77
N HIS A 153 20.64 -5.01 -5.11
CA HIS A 153 21.58 -5.67 -6.00
C HIS A 153 22.73 -4.77 -6.46
N GLY A 154 22.91 -3.60 -5.85
CA GLY A 154 24.04 -2.71 -6.09
C GLY A 154 23.86 -1.70 -7.23
N GLY A 155 22.70 -1.65 -7.89
CA GLY A 155 22.49 -0.82 -9.08
C GLY A 155 22.58 0.70 -8.90
N TRP A 156 22.72 1.21 -7.66
CA TRP A 156 22.88 2.63 -7.35
C TRP A 156 24.28 3.01 -6.82
N GLN A 157 25.23 2.06 -6.82
CA GLN A 157 26.57 2.23 -6.22
C GLN A 157 27.69 2.32 -7.26
N ASP A 158 27.46 3.08 -8.34
CA ASP A 158 28.50 3.50 -9.29
C ASP A 158 28.95 4.94 -9.01
#